data_AF-A0A093TDB5-F1
#
_entry.id   AF-A0A093TDB5-F1
#
_cell.length_a   1.000
_cell.length_b   1.000
_cell.length_c   1.000
_cell.angle_alpha   90.00
_cell.angle_beta   90.00
_cell.angle_gamma   90.00
#
_symmetry.space_group_name_H-M   'P 1'
#
loop_
_entity.id
_entity.type
_entity.pdbx_description
1 polymer ?
#
loop_
_entity_poly.entity_id
_entity_poly.type
_entity_poly.pdbx_seq_one_letter_code
_entity_poly.pdbx_strand_id
1 'polypeptide(L)'
;LALVFEAPNQEKVSDYEMKLMDLDVEQLGIPEQEYSCVVKMPSAEFARICRDLSHIGDAVVISCAKDGVKFSANGELGNGNIKLSQTSSVDKEEEAVTIEMNEPVQLTFALRYLNFFTKATPLSPTVTLSMSADVPLVVEYKIADMGHLKYYLAPKIEDQQEGS
;
A
#
# COMPACT_ATOMS: atom_id res chain seq x y z
N LEU A 1 23.83 20.44 -2.06
CA LEU A 1 23.22 19.75 -3.23
C LEU A 1 22.78 20.82 -4.21
N ALA A 2 23.26 20.76 -5.45
CA ALA A 2 22.79 21.64 -6.52
C ALA A 2 21.80 20.87 -7.41
N LEU A 3 20.67 21.49 -7.71
CA LEU A 3 19.62 20.96 -8.58
C LEU A 3 19.45 21.92 -9.76
N VAL A 4 19.59 21.41 -10.98
CA VAL A 4 19.42 22.17 -12.22
C VAL A 4 18.21 21.62 -12.96
N PHE A 5 17.27 22.49 -13.31
CA PHE A 5 16.07 22.14 -14.09
C PHE A 5 16.08 22.88 -15.41
N GLU A 6 15.96 22.14 -16.50
CA GLU A 6 15.94 22.67 -17.85
C GLU A 6 14.57 22.42 -18.50
N ALA A 7 13.97 23.47 -19.05
CA ALA A 7 12.75 23.32 -19.84
C ALA A 7 13.06 22.55 -21.13
N PRO A 8 12.15 21.68 -21.61
CA PRO A 8 12.39 20.91 -22.84
C PRO A 8 12.69 21.77 -24.08
N ASN A 9 12.18 22.99 -24.12
CA ASN A 9 12.42 23.96 -25.20
C ASN A 9 13.69 24.81 -25.01
N GLN A 10 14.47 24.56 -23.95
CA GLN A 10 15.73 25.25 -23.61
C GLN A 10 15.63 26.76 -23.33
N GLU A 11 14.43 27.35 -23.33
CA GLU A 11 14.26 28.78 -23.08
C GLU A 11 14.36 29.17 -21.60
N LYS A 12 14.34 28.17 -20.71
CA LYS A 12 14.41 28.36 -19.27
C LYS A 12 15.31 27.33 -18.62
N VAL A 13 16.28 27.82 -17.87
CA VAL A 13 17.10 27.05 -16.94
C VAL A 13 16.86 27.61 -15.53
N SER A 14 16.83 26.75 -14.53
CA SER A 14 16.64 27.15 -13.13
C SER A 14 17.58 26.38 -12.22
N ASP A 15 18.43 27.13 -11.51
CA ASP A 15 19.44 26.60 -10.59
C ASP A 15 18.98 26.79 -9.15
N TYR A 16 19.03 25.71 -8.37
CA TYR A 16 18.71 25.71 -6.94
C TYR A 16 19.83 25.08 -6.14
N GLU A 17 20.27 25.78 -5.11
CA GLU A 17 21.25 25.28 -4.16
C GLU A 17 20.59 25.02 -2.80
N MET A 18 20.67 23.77 -2.33
CA MET A 18 20.18 23.38 -1.01
C MET A 18 21.35 22.97 -0.11
N LYS A 19 21.35 23.55 1.10
CA LYS A 19 22.23 23.11 2.19
C LYS A 19 21.77 21.75 2.68
N LEU A 20 22.74 20.85 2.85
CA LEU A 20 22.51 19.54 3.44
C LEU A 20 22.57 19.63 4.96
N MET A 21 21.91 18.67 5.62
CA MET A 21 21.95 18.49 7.06
C MET A 21 22.45 17.08 7.35
N ASP A 22 23.29 16.96 8.38
CA ASP A 22 23.69 15.67 8.89
C ASP A 22 22.55 15.13 9.76
N LEU A 23 21.96 14.02 9.32
CA LEU A 23 20.93 13.30 10.05
C LEU A 23 21.53 12.00 10.55
N ASP A 24 21.45 11.77 11.85
CA ASP A 24 21.77 10.48 12.45
C ASP A 24 20.56 9.56 12.26
N VAL A 25 20.65 8.66 11.28
CA VAL A 25 19.56 7.77 10.87
C VAL A 25 19.92 6.32 11.19
N GLU A 26 19.08 5.68 11.98
CA GLU A 26 19.14 4.23 12.18
C GLU A 26 18.54 3.53 10.95
N GLN A 27 19.36 2.72 10.28
CA GLN A 27 18.89 1.87 9.19
C GLN A 27 18.45 0.52 9.75
N LEU A 28 17.21 0.13 9.44
CA LEU A 28 16.69 -1.20 9.74
C LEU A 28 16.98 -2.13 8.56
N GLY A 29 17.51 -3.32 8.85
CA GLY A 29 17.62 -4.38 7.87
C GLY A 29 16.26 -4.93 7.49
N ILE A 30 15.97 -5.01 6.20
CA ILE A 30 14.74 -5.63 5.69
C ILE A 30 15.07 -7.08 5.33
N PRO A 31 14.48 -8.10 6.01
CA PRO A 31 14.74 -9.49 5.67
C PRO A 31 14.10 -9.87 4.33
N GLU A 32 14.75 -10.77 3.59
CA GLU A 32 14.11 -11.49 2.50
C GLU A 32 13.16 -12.53 3.11
N GLN A 33 11.89 -12.47 2.73
CA GLN A 33 10.87 -13.38 3.23
C GLN A 33 9.83 -13.64 2.13
N GLU A 34 9.27 -14.85 2.15
CA GLU A 34 8.14 -15.21 1.31
C GLU A 34 6.84 -14.71 1.93
N TYR A 35 5.87 -14.33 1.09
CA TYR A 35 4.57 -13.86 1.53
C TYR A 35 3.50 -14.90 1.23
N SER A 36 2.54 -15.03 2.14
CA SER A 36 1.41 -15.97 2.05
C SER A 36 0.39 -15.49 1.02
N CYS A 37 0.23 -14.17 0.89
CA CYS A 37 -0.59 -13.52 -0.13
C CYS A 37 0.15 -12.37 -0.79
N VAL A 38 0.07 -12.29 -2.12
CA VAL A 38 0.47 -11.13 -2.91
C VAL A 38 -0.72 -10.70 -3.77
N VAL A 39 -1.21 -9.48 -3.54
CA VAL A 39 -2.35 -8.91 -4.26
C VAL A 39 -1.86 -7.72 -5.07
N LYS A 40 -2.05 -7.76 -6.39
CA LYS A 40 -1.80 -6.61 -7.28
C LYS A 40 -3.13 -6.09 -7.82
N MET A 41 -3.33 -4.78 -7.72
CA MET A 41 -4.57 -4.10 -8.12
C MET A 41 -4.30 -2.67 -8.61
N PRO A 42 -5.29 -1.98 -9.22
CA PRO A 42 -5.16 -0.58 -9.57
C PRO A 42 -4.86 0.29 -8.34
N SER A 43 -3.84 1.13 -8.42
CA SER A 43 -3.40 1.98 -7.30
C SER A 43 -4.49 2.99 -6.89
N ALA A 44 -5.21 3.53 -7.88
CA ALA A 44 -6.32 4.44 -7.66
C ALA A 44 -7.48 3.79 -6.89
N GLU A 45 -7.75 2.50 -7.14
CA GLU A 45 -8.81 1.77 -6.43
C GLU A 45 -8.41 1.51 -4.98
N PHE A 46 -7.16 1.09 -4.72
CA PHE A 46 -6.66 0.96 -3.35
C PHE A 46 -6.70 2.29 -2.58
N ALA A 47 -6.32 3.39 -3.22
CA ALA A 47 -6.38 4.72 -2.63
C ALA A 47 -7.81 5.14 -2.27
N ARG A 48 -8.77 4.85 -3.17
CA ARG A 48 -10.19 5.08 -2.94
C ARG A 48 -10.70 4.25 -1.76
N ILE A 49 -10.41 2.95 -1.74
CA ILE A 49 -10.81 2.04 -0.65
C ILE A 49 -10.33 2.56 0.70
N CYS A 50 -9.05 2.93 0.81
CA CYS A 50 -8.48 3.45 2.05
C CYS A 50 -9.20 4.73 2.49
N ARG A 51 -9.42 5.67 1.56
CA ARG A 51 -10.11 6.93 1.86
C ARG A 51 -11.56 6.69 2.28
N ASP A 52 -12.30 5.87 1.55
CA ASP A 52 -13.72 5.63 1.77
C ASP A 52 -13.94 4.94 3.13
N LEU A 53 -13.13 3.91 3.45
CA LEU A 53 -13.21 3.21 4.74
C LEU A 53 -12.74 4.05 5.93
N SER A 54 -11.90 5.07 5.71
CA SER A 54 -11.47 6.01 6.77
C SER A 54 -12.60 6.90 7.28
N HIS A 55 -13.69 7.02 6.52
CA HIS A 55 -14.90 7.69 7.00
C HIS A 55 -15.75 6.79 7.91
N ILE A 56 -15.49 5.47 7.91
CA ILE A 56 -16.23 4.48 8.72
C ILE A 56 -15.51 4.21 10.03
N GLY A 57 -14.19 3.99 10.01
CA GLY A 57 -13.41 3.70 11.20
C GLY A 57 -11.90 3.91 11.03
N ASP A 58 -11.15 3.79 12.11
CA ASP A 58 -9.71 4.07 12.14
C ASP A 58 -8.82 2.89 11.67
N ALA A 59 -9.43 1.72 11.51
CA ALA A 59 -8.74 0.49 11.13
C ALA A 59 -9.47 -0.21 9.98
N VAL A 60 -8.68 -0.89 9.15
CA VAL A 60 -9.16 -1.78 8.11
C VAL A 60 -8.66 -3.19 8.38
N VAL A 61 -9.58 -4.15 8.32
CA VAL A 61 -9.28 -5.57 8.24
C VAL A 61 -9.15 -5.92 6.77
N ILE A 62 -7.97 -6.40 6.37
CA ILE A 62 -7.70 -6.90 5.03
C ILE A 62 -7.69 -8.43 5.10
N SER A 63 -8.65 -9.06 4.43
CA SER A 63 -8.77 -10.52 4.34
C SER A 63 -8.53 -10.95 2.90
N CYS A 64 -7.55 -11.82 2.66
CA CYS A 64 -7.30 -12.42 1.36
C CYS A 64 -7.65 -13.92 1.40
N ALA A 65 -8.50 -14.33 0.44
CA ALA A 65 -8.96 -15.70 0.27
C ALA A 65 -9.00 -16.07 -1.22
N LYS A 66 -9.32 -17.33 -1.54
CA LYS A 66 -9.30 -17.86 -2.92
C LYS A 66 -10.19 -17.08 -3.89
N ASP A 67 -11.25 -16.46 -3.40
CA ASP A 67 -12.28 -15.81 -4.21
C ASP A 67 -12.14 -14.29 -4.27
N GLY A 68 -11.14 -13.71 -3.60
CA GLY A 68 -10.89 -12.28 -3.63
C GLY A 68 -10.15 -11.73 -2.41
N VAL A 69 -9.93 -10.43 -2.44
CA VAL A 69 -9.48 -9.63 -1.30
C VAL A 69 -10.66 -8.80 -0.79
N LYS A 70 -10.84 -8.78 0.53
CA LYS A 70 -11.88 -8.02 1.22
C LYS A 70 -11.25 -7.00 2.17
N PHE A 71 -11.77 -5.79 2.13
CA PHE A 71 -11.45 -4.68 3.03
C PHE A 71 -12.67 -4.38 3.88
N SER A 72 -12.53 -4.46 5.20
CA SER A 72 -13.61 -4.22 6.15
C SER A 72 -13.21 -3.18 7.18
N ALA A 73 -14.09 -2.22 7.46
CA ALA A 73 -13.91 -1.28 8.56
C ALA A 73 -15.18 -1.22 9.40
N ASN A 74 -15.00 -1.14 10.71
CA ASN A 74 -16.08 -1.01 11.68
C ASN A 74 -15.86 0.27 12.49
N GLY A 75 -16.94 1.03 12.73
CA GLY A 75 -16.92 2.18 13.62
C GLY A 75 -18.30 2.43 14.23
N GLU A 76 -18.44 3.50 14.99
CA GLU A 76 -19.66 3.80 15.76
C GLU A 76 -20.89 4.04 14.86
N LEU A 77 -20.67 4.65 13.69
CA LEU A 77 -21.74 5.00 12.75
C LEU A 77 -22.14 3.85 11.81
N GLY A 78 -21.38 2.75 11.79
CA GLY A 78 -21.68 1.59 10.96
C GLY A 78 -20.48 0.76 10.57
N ASN A 79 -20.69 -0.12 9.60
CA ASN A 79 -19.65 -0.97 9.01
C ASN A 79 -19.56 -0.75 7.50
N GLY A 80 -18.37 -0.96 6.96
CA GLY A 80 -18.07 -0.88 5.53
C GLY A 80 -17.37 -2.15 5.08
N ASN A 81 -17.79 -2.72 3.95
CA ASN A 81 -17.19 -3.91 3.37
C ASN A 81 -17.03 -3.71 1.86
N ILE A 82 -15.80 -3.84 1.37
CA ILE A 82 -15.46 -3.74 -0.05
C ILE A 82 -14.74 -5.03 -0.42
N LYS A 83 -15.22 -5.74 -1.45
CA LYS A 83 -14.60 -6.98 -1.93
C LYS A 83 -14.20 -6.82 -3.40
N LEU A 84 -12.95 -7.15 -3.70
CA LEU A 84 -12.43 -7.24 -5.06
C LEU A 84 -12.21 -8.71 -5.39
N SER A 85 -12.91 -9.20 -6.41
CA SER A 85 -12.69 -10.53 -6.96
C SER A 85 -11.52 -10.51 -7.93
N GLN A 86 -10.82 -11.64 -8.06
CA GLN A 86 -9.80 -11.80 -9.09
C GLN A 86 -10.42 -11.63 -10.49
N THR A 87 -9.77 -10.84 -11.34
CA THR A 87 -10.25 -10.57 -12.69
C THR A 87 -9.57 -11.50 -13.70
N SER A 88 -10.36 -12.24 -14.48
CA SER A 88 -9.84 -13.22 -15.46
C SER A 88 -9.60 -12.64 -16.85
N SER A 89 -10.25 -11.53 -17.20
CA SER A 89 -10.17 -10.90 -18.52
C SER A 89 -10.41 -9.40 -18.37
N VAL A 90 -9.36 -8.60 -18.55
CA VAL A 90 -9.42 -7.14 -18.64
C VAL A 90 -8.68 -6.70 -19.89
N ASP A 91 -9.13 -5.61 -20.51
CA ASP A 91 -8.52 -5.09 -21.73
C ASP A 91 -7.11 -4.51 -21.46
N LYS A 92 -6.87 -4.02 -20.24
CA LYS A 92 -5.57 -3.52 -19.78
C LYS A 92 -5.13 -4.22 -18.52
N GLU A 93 -3.89 -4.70 -18.51
CA GLU A 93 -3.31 -5.44 -17.39
C GLU A 93 -3.25 -4.61 -16.08
N GLU A 94 -3.12 -3.28 -16.19
CA GLU A 94 -3.11 -2.34 -15.07
C GLU A 94 -4.48 -2.17 -14.39
N GLU A 95 -5.57 -2.57 -15.06
CA GLU A 95 -6.93 -2.58 -14.51
C GLU A 95 -7.25 -3.91 -13.80
N ALA A 96 -6.37 -4.91 -13.91
CA ALA A 96 -6.58 -6.23 -13.33
C ALA A 96 -6.40 -6.25 -11.81
N VAL A 97 -7.17 -7.11 -11.15
CA VAL A 97 -6.88 -7.59 -9.79
C VAL A 97 -6.36 -9.01 -9.90
N THR A 98 -5.10 -9.21 -9.48
CA THR A 98 -4.44 -10.51 -9.45
C THR A 98 -4.07 -10.86 -8.02
N ILE A 99 -4.24 -12.15 -7.68
CA ILE A 99 -4.04 -12.67 -6.34
C ILE A 99 -3.21 -13.94 -6.46
N GLU A 100 -2.02 -13.90 -5.88
CA GLU A 100 -1.18 -15.08 -5.65
C GLU A 100 -1.32 -15.43 -4.17
N MET A 101 -1.82 -16.63 -3.87
CA MET A 101 -2.11 -17.04 -2.49
C MET A 101 -1.64 -18.47 -2.24
N ASN A 102 -0.75 -18.59 -1.26
CA ASN A 102 -0.33 -19.87 -0.69
C ASN A 102 -1.26 -20.25 0.48
N GLU A 103 -1.52 -19.30 1.38
CA GLU A 103 -2.37 -19.48 2.56
C GLU A 103 -3.28 -18.26 2.76
N PRO A 104 -4.54 -18.43 3.22
CA PRO A 104 -5.41 -17.29 3.54
C PRO A 104 -4.83 -16.43 4.66
N VAL A 105 -4.95 -15.10 4.51
CA VAL A 105 -4.44 -14.14 5.50
C VAL A 105 -5.54 -13.16 5.87
N GLN A 106 -5.65 -12.84 7.16
CA GLN A 106 -6.48 -11.76 7.67
C GLN A 106 -5.69 -10.94 8.69
N LEU A 107 -5.52 -9.65 8.41
CA LEU A 107 -4.75 -8.73 9.26
C LEU A 107 -5.44 -7.38 9.36
N THR A 108 -5.23 -6.71 10.49
CA THR A 108 -5.82 -5.40 10.80
C THR A 108 -4.75 -4.32 10.73
N PHE A 109 -5.03 -3.19 10.05
CA PHE A 109 -4.08 -2.09 9.89
C PHE A 109 -4.73 -0.74 10.21
N ALA A 110 -3.93 0.22 10.66
CA ALA A 110 -4.38 1.59 10.87
C ALA A 110 -4.51 2.34 9.52
N LEU A 111 -5.73 2.78 9.20
CA LEU A 111 -6.04 3.46 7.94
C LEU A 111 -5.30 4.79 7.77
N ARG A 112 -4.97 5.46 8.88
CA ARG A 112 -4.14 6.68 8.87
C ARG A 112 -2.84 6.50 8.10
N TYR A 113 -2.11 5.40 8.32
CA TYR A 113 -0.83 5.16 7.65
C TYR A 113 -1.03 4.74 6.20
N LEU A 114 -2.04 3.91 5.92
CA LEU A 114 -2.37 3.54 4.54
C LEU A 114 -2.72 4.77 3.69
N ASN A 115 -3.44 5.75 4.23
CA ASN A 115 -3.68 7.03 3.55
C ASN A 115 -2.41 7.87 3.31
N PHE A 116 -1.34 7.69 4.11
CA PHE A 116 -0.06 8.30 3.78
C PHE A 116 0.62 7.57 2.63
N PHE A 117 0.53 6.24 2.59
CA PHE A 117 1.14 5.43 1.53
C PHE A 117 0.47 5.68 0.17
N THR A 118 -0.86 5.89 0.15
CA THR A 118 -1.61 6.16 -1.08
C THR A 118 -1.25 7.48 -1.75
N LYS A 119 -0.46 8.36 -1.09
CA LYS A 119 0.15 9.53 -1.75
C LYS A 119 1.14 9.16 -2.85
N ALA A 120 1.66 7.93 -2.85
CA ALA A 120 2.52 7.39 -3.89
C ALA A 120 1.75 6.92 -5.15
N THR A 121 0.42 6.96 -5.15
CA THR A 121 -0.43 6.56 -6.30
C THR A 121 0.03 7.14 -7.65
N PRO A 122 0.45 8.42 -7.77
CA PRO A 122 0.93 8.96 -9.05
C PRO A 122 2.21 8.30 -9.60
N LEU A 123 2.95 7.53 -8.79
CA LEU A 123 4.18 6.86 -9.23
C LEU A 123 3.90 5.62 -10.09
N SER A 124 2.74 4.98 -9.92
CA SER A 124 2.44 3.69 -10.55
C SER A 124 0.93 3.50 -10.76
N PRO A 125 0.49 2.99 -11.93
CA PRO A 125 -0.93 2.68 -12.14
C PRO A 125 -1.41 1.49 -11.29
N THR A 126 -0.48 0.69 -10.76
CA THR A 126 -0.77 -0.48 -9.92
C THR A 126 -0.09 -0.38 -8.56
N VAL A 127 -0.67 -1.05 -7.56
CA VAL A 127 -0.06 -1.26 -6.25
C VAL A 127 -0.01 -2.75 -5.95
N THR A 128 1.04 -3.20 -5.25
CA THR A 128 1.18 -4.57 -4.78
C THR A 128 1.15 -4.61 -3.25
N LEU A 129 0.29 -5.45 -2.68
CA LEU A 129 0.15 -5.70 -1.26
C LEU A 129 0.69 -7.10 -0.96
N SER A 130 1.75 -7.20 -0.15
CA SER A 130 2.33 -8.47 0.28
C SER A 130 2.08 -8.68 1.77
N MET A 131 1.45 -9.80 2.12
CA MET A 131 0.91 -10.07 3.45
C MET A 131 1.24 -11.49 3.91
N SER A 132 1.62 -11.60 5.18
CA SER A 132 1.78 -12.85 5.93
C SER A 132 1.48 -12.59 7.40
N ALA A 133 1.12 -13.63 8.14
CA ALA A 133 1.00 -13.54 9.60
C ALA A 133 2.34 -13.10 10.21
N ASP A 134 2.28 -12.37 11.33
CA ASP A 134 3.43 -11.98 12.16
C ASP A 134 4.52 -11.12 11.50
N VAL A 135 4.27 -10.60 10.29
CA VAL A 135 5.18 -9.68 9.59
C VAL A 135 4.45 -8.41 9.12
N PRO A 136 5.17 -7.29 8.90
CA PRO A 136 4.56 -6.08 8.36
C PRO A 136 3.96 -6.31 6.97
N LEU A 137 2.83 -5.65 6.70
CA LEU A 137 2.31 -5.47 5.35
C LEU A 137 3.33 -4.68 4.53
N VAL A 138 3.60 -5.13 3.31
CA VAL A 138 4.35 -4.37 2.31
C VAL A 138 3.39 -3.79 1.28
N VAL A 139 3.45 -2.47 1.10
CA VAL A 139 2.75 -1.75 0.03
C VAL A 139 3.79 -1.23 -0.96
N GLU A 140 3.82 -1.81 -2.16
CA GLU A 140 4.80 -1.51 -3.19
C GLU A 140 4.18 -0.74 -4.36
N TYR A 141 4.87 0.33 -4.76
CA TYR A 141 4.62 1.07 -6.00
C TYR A 141 5.87 0.99 -6.88
N LYS A 142 5.74 0.48 -8.11
CA LYS A 142 6.84 0.46 -9.09
C LYS A 142 6.99 1.83 -9.75
N ILE A 143 8.22 2.35 -9.81
CA ILE A 143 8.55 3.64 -10.42
C ILE A 143 9.13 3.36 -11.81
N ALA A 144 8.24 3.17 -12.79
CA ALA A 144 8.61 2.82 -14.17
C ALA A 144 9.75 1.76 -14.19
N ASP A 145 10.83 2.06 -14.91
CA ASP A 145 12.01 1.19 -15.02
C ASP A 145 13.13 1.56 -14.02
N MET A 146 12.90 2.50 -13.11
CA MET A 146 13.91 3.03 -12.18
C MET A 146 14.00 2.23 -10.88
N GLY A 147 12.92 1.58 -10.46
CA GLY A 147 12.89 0.82 -9.20
C GLY A 147 11.51 0.80 -8.56
N HIS A 148 11.46 0.84 -7.23
CA HIS A 148 10.23 0.75 -6.46
C HIS A 148 10.29 1.58 -5.17
N LEU A 149 9.11 1.96 -4.67
CA LEU A 149 8.90 2.50 -3.35
C LEU A 149 8.09 1.50 -2.53
N LYS A 150 8.64 1.06 -1.39
CA LYS A 150 8.01 0.10 -0.49
C LYS A 150 7.73 0.76 0.86
N TYR A 151 6.48 0.64 1.31
CA TYR A 151 6.07 1.01 2.65
C TYR A 151 5.82 -0.25 3.48
N TYR A 152 6.30 -0.23 4.73
CA TYR A 152 6.13 -1.32 5.69
C TYR A 152 5.20 -0.85 6.81
N LEU A 153 4.16 -1.62 7.11
CA LEU A 153 3.22 -1.30 8.18
C LEU A 153 2.95 -2.53 9.03
N ALA A 154 3.33 -2.44 10.31
CA ALA A 154 3.01 -3.47 11.28
C ALA A 154 1.49 -3.62 11.44
N PRO A 155 0.97 -4.85 11.54
CA PRO A 155 -0.43 -5.08 11.85
C PRO A 155 -0.75 -4.57 13.26
N LYS A 156 -2.01 -4.18 13.49
CA LYS A 156 -2.53 -4.02 14.85
C LYS A 156 -2.64 -5.40 15.47
N ILE A 157 -2.07 -5.56 16.65
CA ILE A 157 -2.31 -6.73 17.50
C ILE A 157 -3.72 -6.53 18.07
N GLU A 158 -4.62 -7.49 17.82
CA GLU A 158 -5.85 -7.54 18.61
C GLU A 158 -5.43 -7.97 20.03
N ASP A 159 -5.68 -7.12 21.03
CA ASP A 159 -5.60 -7.53 22.42
C ASP A 159 -6.51 -8.76 22.55
N GLN A 160 -5.91 -9.96 22.68
CA GLN A 160 -6.67 -11.15 23.00
C GLN A 160 -7.39 -10.85 24.32
N GLN A 161 -8.69 -10.58 24.26
CA GLN A 161 -9.53 -10.71 25.44
C GLN A 161 -9.42 -12.17 25.85
N GLU A 162 -8.62 -12.43 26.88
CA GLU A 162 -8.62 -13.68 27.62
C GLU A 162 -10.09 -14.01 27.91
N GLY A 163 -10.58 -15.09 27.31
CA GLY A 163 -11.91 -15.59 27.56
C GLY A 163 -12.10 -15.79 29.05
N SER A 164 -13.09 -15.09 29.60
CA SER A 164 -13.70 -15.42 30.90
C SER A 164 -14.78 -16.47 30.69
#